data_AF-A0A2V8Z318-F1
#
_entry.id   AF-A0A2V8Z318-F1
#
_cell.length_a   1.000
_cell.length_b   1.000
_cell.length_c   1.000
_cell.angle_alpha   90.00
_cell.angle_beta   90.00
_cell.angle_gamma   90.00
#
_symmetry.space_group_name_H-M   'P 1'
#
loop_
_entity.id
_entity.type
_entity.pdbx_description
1 polymer ?
#
loop_
_entity_poly.entity_id
_entity_poly.type
_entity_poly.pdbx_seq_one_letter_code
_entity_poly.pdbx_strand_id
1 'polypeptide(L)'
;MIYTKLPRIVFLALAMLFAGAASAQELVAVTNSNEPASAARGPEASPQPASQASSHHKLGPLDLSVNWRFRTEAWDWFQAPTPAQNTQAFEHSLLRVGLGQKSERFEWFVEGAQDAILDLPTGAILAGRPGQLGLGGTYFAANGRGQNNANGFVRQAYVAFVLPSDGKLKLGRFTFLDGAEVSPKDKSLATLVNTRITQRLIGDLDFSAVGRSFDGAQLAFDTHAGNFTLLGARPTRGVYQIDAMGELDVDLFYGAYTVLVNSAKSSGEFRLFSLGYIDERASVLKTDNRATALRAADHNHIRIGTYGADYIHVFRTQNHGQFDVLFWGALQNGSWGVLTQRAGAFVGEAGWQPVIHVLNPFFRAGYSFGSGDNDPADGRHGTFFQVLPTPRPYARFPFYNMMNNEDFFGSATFRLPRSFVIKSELHALRLANANDLWYGGGGAFQPHTFGYTGRASGGNRALANVWDVSMDVPLRYGFSFTTYYARAWGKSVVASIYPAGTNAQFGYLETNFRF
;
A
#
# COMPACT_ATOMS: atom_id res chain seq x y z
N MET A 1 33.98 -4.93 -0.18
CA MET A 1 33.96 -5.04 -1.66
C MET A 1 32.81 -5.91 -2.21
N ILE A 2 32.18 -6.78 -1.40
CA ILE A 2 31.01 -7.58 -1.79
C ILE A 2 29.72 -6.73 -1.84
N TYR A 3 29.55 -5.81 -0.88
CA TYR A 3 28.35 -4.97 -0.74
C TYR A 3 28.09 -3.97 -1.88
N THR A 4 29.11 -3.44 -2.56
CA THR A 4 28.91 -2.56 -3.73
C THR A 4 28.46 -3.31 -4.99
N LYS A 5 28.63 -4.64 -5.02
CA LYS A 5 28.21 -5.50 -6.14
C LYS A 5 26.82 -6.07 -5.95
N LEU A 6 26.35 -6.24 -4.71
CA LEU A 6 25.06 -6.87 -4.42
C LEU A 6 23.86 -6.17 -5.09
N PRO A 7 23.69 -4.83 -5.04
CA PRO A 7 22.60 -4.18 -5.76
C PRO A 7 22.65 -4.41 -7.27
N ARG A 8 23.85 -4.36 -7.86
CA ARG A 8 24.05 -4.64 -9.29
C ARG A 8 23.68 -6.08 -9.63
N ILE A 9 24.07 -7.04 -8.79
CA ILE A 9 23.71 -8.46 -8.97
C ILE A 9 22.20 -8.64 -8.89
N VAL A 10 21.53 -8.02 -7.91
CA VAL A 10 20.06 -8.08 -7.79
C VAL A 10 19.40 -7.47 -9.02
N PHE A 11 19.81 -6.27 -9.46
CA PHE A 11 19.26 -5.66 -10.66
C PHE A 11 19.52 -6.48 -11.94
N LEU A 12 20.71 -7.08 -12.07
CA LEU A 12 21.04 -8.00 -13.16
C LEU A 12 20.17 -9.26 -13.11
N ALA A 13 19.98 -9.85 -11.93
CA ALA A 13 19.13 -11.03 -11.74
C ALA A 13 17.67 -10.72 -12.07
N LEU A 14 17.14 -9.58 -11.60
CA LEU A 14 15.81 -9.09 -11.94
C LEU A 14 15.67 -8.89 -13.45
N ALA A 15 16.61 -8.17 -14.08
CA ALA A 15 16.60 -7.94 -15.52
C ALA A 15 16.64 -9.26 -16.32
N MET A 16 17.46 -10.23 -15.91
CA MET A 16 17.52 -11.56 -16.53
C MET A 16 16.23 -12.37 -16.35
N LEU A 17 15.61 -12.33 -15.16
CA LEU A 17 14.33 -13.00 -14.89
C LEU A 17 13.22 -12.46 -15.81
N PHE A 18 13.15 -11.14 -15.98
CA PHE A 18 12.15 -10.52 -16.85
C PHE A 18 12.46 -10.67 -18.34
N ALA A 19 13.74 -10.67 -18.75
CA ALA A 19 14.13 -10.96 -20.13
C ALA A 19 13.87 -12.43 -20.52
N GLY A 20 14.16 -13.37 -19.62
CA GLY A 20 13.89 -14.79 -19.82
C GLY A 20 12.40 -15.11 -19.98
N ALA A 21 11.55 -14.44 -19.19
CA ALA A 21 10.10 -14.56 -19.31
C ALA A 21 9.56 -14.06 -20.68
N ALA A 22 10.19 -13.04 -21.28
CA ALA A 22 9.85 -12.56 -22.62
C ALA A 22 10.30 -13.52 -23.73
N SER A 23 11.50 -14.13 -23.61
CA SER A 23 12.00 -15.10 -24.59
C SER A 23 11.24 -16.44 -24.60
N ALA A 24 10.56 -16.79 -23.50
CA ALA A 24 9.76 -18.02 -23.42
C ALA A 24 8.46 -17.94 -24.25
N GLN A 25 8.07 -16.75 -24.74
CA GLN A 25 6.89 -16.56 -25.60
C GLN A 25 7.16 -16.88 -27.09
N GLU A 26 8.41 -16.97 -27.54
CA GLU A 26 8.74 -17.23 -28.95
C GLU A 26 8.77 -18.71 -29.35
N LEU A 27 8.64 -19.66 -28.40
CA LEU A 27 8.81 -21.10 -28.68
C LEU A 27 7.53 -21.94 -28.80
N VAL A 28 6.34 -21.33 -28.89
CA VAL A 28 5.09 -22.10 -29.11
C VAL A 28 4.39 -21.63 -30.38
N ALA A 29 4.96 -22.02 -31.52
CA ALA A 29 4.30 -21.95 -32.82
C ALA A 29 4.08 -23.37 -33.37
N VAL A 30 2.80 -23.68 -33.60
CA VAL A 30 2.24 -24.71 -34.50
C VAL A 30 2.42 -26.20 -34.13
N THR A 31 1.32 -26.85 -33.77
CA THR A 31 0.85 -28.09 -34.42
C THR A 31 -0.66 -28.26 -34.19
N ASN A 32 -1.39 -28.40 -35.30
CA ASN A 32 -2.81 -28.76 -35.34
C ASN A 32 -2.98 -30.29 -35.23
N SER A 33 -3.94 -30.74 -34.43
CA SER A 33 -4.73 -31.94 -34.74
C SER A 33 -6.07 -31.92 -33.98
N ASN A 34 -7.10 -32.37 -34.68
CA ASN A 34 -8.51 -32.38 -34.30
C ASN A 34 -8.88 -33.54 -33.34
N GLU A 35 -10.07 -33.38 -32.74
CA GLU A 35 -11.01 -34.39 -32.18
C GLU A 35 -11.04 -34.64 -30.65
N PRO A 36 -12.18 -35.09 -30.06
CA PRO A 36 -13.24 -34.22 -29.54
C PRO A 36 -13.47 -34.30 -28.01
N ALA A 37 -14.42 -33.47 -27.55
CA ALA A 37 -14.75 -33.12 -26.17
C ALA A 37 -15.00 -34.28 -25.17
N SER A 38 -14.57 -34.05 -23.91
CA SER A 38 -15.21 -34.62 -22.72
C SER A 38 -15.12 -33.69 -21.51
N ALA A 39 -16.31 -33.39 -20.97
CA ALA A 39 -16.66 -33.00 -19.60
C ALA A 39 -15.86 -31.90 -18.87
N ALA A 40 -16.56 -30.78 -18.69
CA ALA A 40 -16.21 -29.64 -17.86
C ALA A 40 -15.75 -30.01 -16.43
N ARG A 41 -14.59 -29.46 -16.04
CA ARG A 41 -14.27 -29.12 -14.65
C ARG A 41 -14.05 -27.61 -14.60
N GLY A 42 -14.79 -26.95 -13.71
CA GLY A 42 -14.77 -25.49 -13.56
C GLY A 42 -13.37 -24.96 -13.23
N PRO A 43 -13.01 -23.75 -13.67
CA PRO A 43 -11.68 -23.21 -13.46
C PRO A 43 -11.39 -22.98 -11.97
N GLU A 44 -10.32 -23.64 -11.52
CA GLU A 44 -9.68 -23.56 -10.22
C GLU A 44 -9.20 -22.15 -9.84
N ALA A 45 -8.94 -22.01 -8.54
CA ALA A 45 -8.73 -20.79 -7.77
C ALA A 45 -7.74 -19.77 -8.37
N SER A 46 -8.15 -18.51 -8.34
CA SER A 46 -7.33 -17.34 -8.65
C SER A 46 -6.31 -17.08 -7.52
N PRO A 47 -5.02 -16.89 -7.83
CA PRO A 47 -4.04 -16.41 -6.85
C PRO A 47 -4.31 -14.92 -6.56
N GLN A 48 -4.66 -14.62 -5.31
CA GLN A 48 -4.82 -13.27 -4.78
C GLN A 48 -3.45 -12.57 -4.66
N PRO A 49 -3.36 -11.26 -4.98
CA PRO A 49 -2.38 -10.40 -4.33
C PRO A 49 -2.64 -10.47 -2.83
N ALA A 50 -1.61 -10.83 -2.06
CA ALA A 50 -1.64 -11.06 -0.64
C ALA A 50 -2.33 -9.94 0.18
N SER A 51 -3.64 -10.05 0.40
CA SER A 51 -4.30 -9.54 1.61
C SER A 51 -4.87 -10.73 2.39
N GLN A 52 -4.34 -10.88 3.61
CA GLN A 52 -4.98 -11.41 4.82
C GLN A 52 -5.99 -12.58 4.70
N ALA A 53 -5.59 -13.70 4.11
CA ALA A 53 -6.05 -15.00 4.60
C ALA A 53 -4.83 -15.78 5.06
N SER A 54 -4.55 -15.75 6.36
CA SER A 54 -3.77 -16.82 6.98
C SER A 54 -4.48 -18.13 6.68
N SER A 55 -3.79 -19.08 6.07
CA SER A 55 -4.22 -20.47 6.17
C SER A 55 -4.21 -20.79 7.67
N HIS A 56 -5.37 -21.08 8.22
CA HIS A 56 -5.47 -21.49 9.62
C HIS A 56 -5.45 -23.01 9.64
N HIS A 57 -4.44 -23.58 10.29
CA HIS A 57 -4.42 -25.01 10.57
C HIS A 57 -5.13 -25.27 11.90
N LYS A 58 -6.12 -26.16 11.85
CA LYS A 58 -6.88 -26.56 13.03
C LYS A 58 -6.02 -27.48 13.92
N LEU A 59 -5.78 -27.06 15.15
CA LEU A 59 -5.23 -27.87 16.25
C LEU A 59 -6.33 -28.04 17.30
N GLY A 60 -7.18 -29.05 17.10
CA GLY A 60 -8.42 -29.20 17.89
C GLY A 60 -9.34 -27.99 17.66
N PRO A 61 -9.78 -27.27 18.70
CA PRO A 61 -10.60 -26.07 18.53
C PRO A 61 -9.80 -24.83 18.10
N LEU A 62 -8.46 -24.88 18.17
CA LEU A 62 -7.58 -23.75 17.94
C LEU A 62 -7.20 -23.62 16.46
N ASP A 63 -7.06 -22.37 16.03
CA ASP A 63 -6.55 -21.97 14.73
C ASP A 63 -5.10 -21.49 14.90
N LEU A 64 -4.14 -22.26 14.38
CA LEU A 64 -2.74 -21.85 14.29
C LEU A 64 -2.48 -21.22 12.91
N SER A 65 -1.74 -20.12 12.87
CA SER A 65 -1.19 -19.54 11.65
C SER A 65 0.29 -19.22 11.80
N VAL A 66 1.06 -19.50 10.74
CA VAL A 66 2.45 -19.05 10.61
C VAL A 66 2.58 -18.34 9.28
N ASN A 67 3.13 -17.13 9.32
CA ASN A 67 3.45 -16.36 8.13
C ASN A 67 4.87 -15.85 8.24
N TRP A 68 5.73 -16.20 7.29
CA TRP A 68 7.11 -15.73 7.28
C TRP A 68 7.44 -15.11 5.93
N ARG A 69 7.78 -13.83 5.95
CA ARG A 69 8.25 -13.10 4.79
C ARG A 69 9.74 -12.81 4.93
N PHE A 70 10.49 -13.08 3.86
CA PHE A 70 11.86 -12.60 3.69
C PHE A 70 11.95 -11.82 2.39
N ARG A 71 12.54 -10.62 2.42
CA ARG A 71 12.72 -9.77 1.25
C ARG A 71 14.13 -9.18 1.21
N THR A 72 14.75 -9.24 0.04
CA THR A 72 15.93 -8.44 -0.29
C THR A 72 15.49 -7.29 -1.20
N GLU A 73 15.76 -6.05 -0.78
CA GLU A 73 15.48 -4.86 -1.57
C GLU A 73 16.76 -4.30 -2.17
N ALA A 74 16.69 -3.84 -3.42
CA ALA A 74 17.76 -3.12 -4.10
C ALA A 74 17.23 -1.80 -4.63
N TRP A 75 18.01 -0.75 -4.40
CA TRP A 75 17.67 0.62 -4.72
C TRP A 75 18.85 1.27 -5.44
N ASP A 76 18.53 2.05 -6.46
CA ASP A 76 19.43 3.02 -7.07
C ASP A 76 18.64 4.33 -7.15
N TRP A 77 18.81 5.18 -6.13
CA TRP A 77 18.04 6.42 -6.01
C TRP A 77 18.45 7.44 -7.07
N PHE A 78 17.61 8.47 -7.26
CA PHE A 78 17.99 9.66 -8.02
C PHE A 78 19.36 10.16 -7.55
N GLN A 79 20.25 10.54 -8.46
CA GLN A 79 21.66 10.73 -8.14
C GLN A 79 21.86 12.01 -7.32
N ALA A 80 21.95 11.85 -6.00
CA ALA A 80 22.24 12.93 -5.09
C ALA A 80 23.73 13.30 -5.13
N PRO A 81 24.09 14.57 -4.85
CA PRO A 81 25.48 15.02 -4.84
C PRO A 81 26.34 14.20 -3.87
N THR A 82 27.56 13.86 -4.30
CA THR A 82 28.49 13.08 -3.48
C THR A 82 29.06 13.91 -2.31
N PRO A 83 29.40 13.28 -1.18
CA PRO A 83 29.31 11.84 -0.90
C PRO A 83 27.89 11.39 -0.56
N ALA A 84 27.32 10.47 -1.35
CA ALA A 84 25.98 9.91 -1.14
C ALA A 84 25.96 8.43 -1.54
N GLN A 85 25.24 7.61 -0.77
CA GLN A 85 24.99 6.20 -1.09
C GLN A 85 23.66 6.08 -1.84
N ASN A 86 23.67 6.44 -3.13
CA ASN A 86 22.47 6.33 -3.99
C ASN A 86 22.07 4.88 -4.23
N THR A 87 23.07 4.01 -4.41
CA THR A 87 22.88 2.58 -4.65
C THR A 87 23.06 1.79 -3.35
N GLN A 88 22.04 1.00 -2.99
CA GLN A 88 21.97 0.29 -1.72
C GLN A 88 21.16 -1.00 -1.86
N ALA A 89 21.48 -1.99 -1.04
CA ALA A 89 20.68 -3.19 -0.88
C ALA A 89 20.67 -3.57 0.60
N PHE A 90 19.55 -4.11 1.06
CA PHE A 90 19.35 -4.53 2.44
C PHE A 90 18.28 -5.62 2.47
N GLU A 91 18.27 -6.40 3.54
CA GLU A 91 17.31 -7.48 3.74
C GLU A 91 16.36 -7.17 4.90
N HIS A 92 15.15 -7.69 4.83
CA HIS A 92 14.27 -7.77 5.98
C HIS A 92 13.46 -9.04 6.04
N SER A 93 13.15 -9.45 7.26
CA SER A 93 12.36 -10.62 7.61
C SER A 93 11.23 -10.21 8.55
N LEU A 94 10.04 -10.77 8.34
CA LEU A 94 8.90 -10.63 9.23
C LEU A 94 8.28 -12.01 9.44
N LEU A 95 8.51 -12.60 10.61
CA LEU A 95 7.86 -13.81 11.08
C LEU A 95 6.66 -13.45 11.94
N ARG A 96 5.49 -14.02 11.66
CA ARG A 96 4.26 -13.88 12.44
C ARG A 96 3.76 -15.26 12.81
N VAL A 97 3.43 -15.45 14.08
CA VAL A 97 2.85 -16.68 14.60
C VAL A 97 1.60 -16.31 15.38
N GLY A 98 0.47 -16.82 14.91
CA GLY A 98 -0.85 -16.54 15.43
C GLY A 98 -1.54 -17.77 16.00
N LEU A 99 -2.28 -17.56 17.09
CA LEU A 99 -3.17 -18.56 17.67
C LEU A 99 -4.51 -17.90 17.96
N GLY A 100 -5.60 -18.57 17.59
CA GLY A 100 -6.93 -18.09 17.91
C GLY A 100 -7.96 -19.20 18.00
N GLN A 101 -9.18 -18.79 18.27
CA GLN A 101 -10.34 -19.67 18.25
C GLN A 101 -11.56 -18.85 17.87
N LYS A 102 -12.41 -19.43 17.04
CA LYS A 102 -13.73 -18.90 16.71
C LYS A 102 -14.83 -19.82 17.23
N SER A 103 -15.77 -19.26 17.98
CA SER A 103 -17.00 -19.91 18.43
C SER A 103 -18.23 -19.16 17.90
N GLU A 104 -19.42 -19.62 18.24
CA GLU A 104 -20.68 -18.94 17.89
C GLU A 104 -20.87 -17.61 18.64
N ARG A 105 -20.24 -17.43 19.82
CA ARG A 105 -20.46 -16.26 20.68
C ARG A 105 -19.30 -15.28 20.69
N PHE A 106 -18.08 -15.80 20.57
CA PHE A 106 -16.87 -14.99 20.60
C PHE A 106 -15.75 -15.60 19.76
N GLU A 107 -14.82 -14.74 19.39
CA GLU A 107 -13.60 -15.03 18.67
C GLU A 107 -12.45 -14.36 19.42
N TRP A 108 -11.31 -15.03 19.55
CA TRP A 108 -10.10 -14.40 20.06
C TRP A 108 -8.91 -14.78 19.21
N PHE A 109 -7.93 -13.88 19.16
CA PHE A 109 -6.71 -14.10 18.39
C PHE A 109 -5.54 -13.35 19.02
N VAL A 110 -4.39 -14.02 19.10
CA VAL A 110 -3.12 -13.45 19.53
C VAL A 110 -2.06 -13.79 18.49
N GLU A 111 -1.31 -12.78 18.04
CA GLU A 111 -0.24 -12.90 17.06
C GLU A 111 1.00 -12.16 17.54
N GLY A 112 2.08 -12.92 17.73
CA GLY A 112 3.41 -12.39 17.92
C GLY A 112 4.09 -12.19 16.56
N ALA A 113 4.89 -11.14 16.46
CA ALA A 113 5.73 -10.87 15.31
C ALA A 113 7.20 -10.73 15.73
N GLN A 114 8.11 -11.20 14.89
CA GLN A 114 9.55 -10.95 14.98
C GLN A 114 10.00 -10.35 13.65
N ASP A 115 10.55 -9.15 13.73
CA ASP A 115 11.08 -8.42 12.59
C ASP A 115 12.61 -8.30 12.68
N ALA A 116 13.26 -8.35 11.52
CA ALA A 116 14.67 -8.05 11.38
C ALA A 116 14.91 -7.26 10.10
N ILE A 117 15.76 -6.25 10.17
CA ILE A 117 16.24 -5.45 9.04
C ILE A 117 17.76 -5.40 9.12
N LEU A 118 18.44 -5.88 8.08
CA LEU A 118 19.87 -6.10 8.06
C LEU A 118 20.55 -5.30 6.95
N ASP A 119 21.82 -4.97 7.15
CA ASP A 119 22.68 -4.28 6.19
C ASP A 119 22.13 -2.94 5.68
N LEU A 120 21.47 -2.18 6.57
CA LEU A 120 20.97 -0.85 6.23
C LEU A 120 22.12 0.11 5.82
N PRO A 121 21.85 0.99 4.85
CA PRO A 121 22.82 1.92 4.27
C PRO A 121 23.14 3.08 5.24
N THR A 122 24.42 3.36 5.44
CA THR A 122 24.88 4.44 6.34
C THR A 122 25.00 5.79 5.66
N GLY A 123 25.11 5.81 4.32
CA GLY A 123 25.31 7.02 3.51
C GLY A 123 24.06 7.50 2.75
N ALA A 124 22.87 7.02 3.10
CA ALA A 124 21.62 7.27 2.37
C ALA A 124 20.73 8.35 3.01
N ILE A 125 21.32 9.24 3.81
CA ILE A 125 20.65 10.38 4.43
C ILE A 125 21.50 11.62 4.18
N LEU A 126 20.93 12.62 3.52
CA LEU A 126 21.58 13.87 3.20
C LEU A 126 20.87 15.05 3.84
N ALA A 127 21.60 16.14 4.06
CA ALA A 127 21.03 17.40 4.50
C ALA A 127 20.22 18.08 3.37
N GLY A 128 19.31 18.98 3.76
CA GLY A 128 18.56 19.81 2.82
C GLY A 128 17.51 19.03 2.00
N ARG A 129 17.29 19.49 0.76
CA ARG A 129 16.21 18.99 -0.12
C ARG A 129 16.31 17.49 -0.49
N PRO A 130 17.49 16.90 -0.73
CA PRO A 130 17.59 15.47 -1.04
C PRO A 130 17.01 14.57 0.08
N GLY A 131 17.39 14.83 1.33
CA GLY A 131 16.89 14.10 2.50
C GLY A 131 17.30 12.61 2.50
N GLN A 132 16.38 11.76 2.94
CA GLN A 132 16.53 10.30 2.91
C GLN A 132 16.41 9.77 1.47
N LEU A 133 17.30 8.85 1.08
CA LEU A 133 17.34 8.26 -0.26
C LEU A 133 16.72 6.85 -0.20
N GLY A 134 15.50 6.71 -0.73
CA GLY A 134 14.75 5.46 -0.71
C GLY A 134 14.43 4.93 0.69
N LEU A 135 13.84 3.73 0.77
CA LEU A 135 13.44 3.15 2.05
C LEU A 135 14.62 2.76 2.94
N GLY A 136 15.78 2.43 2.38
CA GLY A 136 16.98 2.12 3.17
C GLY A 136 17.39 3.28 4.09
N GLY A 137 17.41 4.51 3.57
CA GLY A 137 17.66 5.71 4.38
C GLY A 137 16.55 5.98 5.41
N THR A 138 15.29 5.68 5.07
CA THR A 138 14.15 5.81 6.00
C THR A 138 14.25 4.82 7.16
N TYR A 139 14.50 3.55 6.90
CA TYR A 139 14.71 2.54 7.95
C TYR A 139 15.94 2.87 8.80
N PHE A 140 17.06 3.30 8.20
CA PHE A 140 18.25 3.67 8.96
C PHE A 140 17.98 4.86 9.91
N ALA A 141 17.25 5.87 9.45
CA ALA A 141 16.88 7.02 10.27
C ALA A 141 15.92 6.63 11.42
N ALA A 142 14.95 5.76 11.15
CA ALA A 142 13.92 5.36 12.09
C ALA A 142 14.43 4.43 13.20
N ASN A 143 15.52 3.69 12.97
CA ASN A 143 16.05 2.68 13.89
C ASN A 143 17.35 3.11 14.55
N GLY A 144 17.43 4.37 15.00
CA GLY A 144 18.58 4.88 15.76
C GLY A 144 19.92 4.82 15.01
N ARG A 145 19.91 4.79 13.67
CA ARG A 145 21.10 4.61 12.82
C ARG A 145 21.82 3.26 13.05
N GLY A 146 21.09 2.24 13.49
CA GLY A 146 21.57 0.86 13.50
C GLY A 146 21.53 0.25 12.10
N GLN A 147 22.58 -0.47 11.69
CA GLN A 147 22.59 -1.17 10.39
C GLN A 147 21.82 -2.48 10.43
N ASN A 148 21.88 -3.17 11.58
CA ASN A 148 21.25 -4.46 11.83
C ASN A 148 20.35 -4.31 13.04
N ASN A 149 19.05 -4.45 12.84
CA ASN A 149 18.04 -4.21 13.84
C ASN A 149 17.10 -5.41 13.85
N ALA A 150 16.73 -5.90 15.03
CA ALA A 150 15.73 -6.94 15.18
C ALA A 150 14.93 -6.72 16.45
N ASN A 151 13.65 -7.04 16.41
CA ASN A 151 12.78 -6.96 17.57
C ASN A 151 11.68 -8.02 17.54
N GLY A 152 11.01 -8.20 18.67
CA GLY A 152 9.76 -8.94 18.78
C GLY A 152 8.66 -8.08 19.39
N PHE A 153 7.43 -8.22 18.89
CA PHE A 153 6.29 -7.46 19.38
C PHE A 153 4.96 -8.20 19.24
N VAL A 154 3.95 -7.74 19.97
CA VAL A 154 2.56 -8.22 19.82
C VAL A 154 1.92 -7.44 18.69
N ARG A 155 1.68 -8.12 17.57
CA ARG A 155 1.05 -7.51 16.39
C ARG A 155 -0.46 -7.48 16.55
N GLN A 156 -1.07 -8.56 17.01
CA GLN A 156 -2.51 -8.61 17.26
C GLN A 156 -2.79 -9.31 18.58
N ALA A 157 -3.76 -8.82 19.32
CA ALA A 157 -4.26 -9.41 20.55
C ALA A 157 -5.66 -8.85 20.79
N TYR A 158 -6.69 -9.57 20.36
CA TYR A 158 -8.07 -9.09 20.45
C TYR A 158 -9.03 -10.19 20.86
N VAL A 159 -10.17 -9.74 21.36
CA VAL A 159 -11.40 -10.52 21.51
C VAL A 159 -12.50 -9.84 20.69
N ALA A 160 -13.35 -10.63 20.04
CA ALA A 160 -14.53 -10.17 19.36
C ALA A 160 -15.75 -10.93 19.83
N PHE A 161 -16.85 -10.21 20.06
CA PHE A 161 -18.13 -10.75 20.52
C PHE A 161 -19.15 -10.63 19.40
N VAL A 162 -19.92 -11.70 19.20
CA VAL A 162 -21.13 -11.65 18.39
C VAL A 162 -22.24 -11.00 19.22
N LEU A 163 -22.86 -9.97 18.68
CA LEU A 163 -23.94 -9.21 19.29
C LEU A 163 -25.27 -9.58 18.62
N PRO A 164 -26.42 -9.27 19.24
CA PRO A 164 -27.72 -9.38 18.57
C PRO A 164 -27.77 -8.57 17.26
N SER A 165 -28.70 -8.92 16.38
CA SER A 165 -28.91 -8.25 15.08
C SER A 165 -27.68 -8.27 14.17
N ASP A 166 -27.01 -9.42 14.07
CA ASP A 166 -25.82 -9.64 13.24
C ASP A 166 -24.68 -8.63 13.50
N GLY A 167 -24.57 -8.18 14.76
CA GLY A 167 -23.51 -7.28 15.19
C GLY A 167 -22.23 -8.03 15.60
N LYS A 168 -21.07 -7.39 15.44
CA LYS A 168 -19.77 -7.86 15.95
C LYS A 168 -18.99 -6.72 16.57
N LEU A 169 -18.60 -6.85 17.83
CA LEU A 169 -17.73 -5.91 18.54
C LEU A 169 -16.35 -6.55 18.75
N LYS A 170 -15.30 -5.98 18.18
CA LYS A 170 -13.90 -6.38 18.37
C LYS A 170 -13.18 -5.35 19.25
N LEU A 171 -12.45 -5.82 20.26
CA LEU A 171 -11.72 -5.01 21.24
C LEU A 171 -10.28 -5.50 21.38
N GLY A 172 -9.33 -4.58 21.47
CA GLY A 172 -7.91 -4.87 21.70
C GLY A 172 -7.03 -4.36 20.57
N ARG A 173 -5.94 -5.08 20.28
CA ARG A 173 -5.00 -4.77 19.20
C ARG A 173 -5.31 -5.58 17.96
N PHE A 174 -5.56 -4.92 16.83
CA PHE A 174 -5.86 -5.59 15.56
C PHE A 174 -5.38 -4.78 14.36
N THR A 175 -5.32 -5.39 13.18
CA THR A 175 -5.18 -4.64 11.93
C THR A 175 -6.53 -4.15 11.45
N PHE A 176 -6.61 -2.91 10.97
CA PHE A 176 -7.79 -2.35 10.33
C PHE A 176 -7.42 -1.76 8.97
N LEU A 177 -8.21 -2.11 7.96
CA LEU A 177 -8.01 -1.71 6.58
C LEU A 177 -9.31 -1.06 6.11
N ASP A 178 -9.30 0.26 5.86
CA ASP A 178 -10.49 0.89 5.30
C ASP A 178 -10.79 0.29 3.92
N GLY A 179 -12.05 0.04 3.61
CA GLY A 179 -12.50 -0.52 2.34
C GLY A 179 -12.47 -2.04 2.30
N ALA A 180 -12.22 -2.68 3.45
CA ALA A 180 -12.32 -4.13 3.62
C ALA A 180 -13.48 -4.52 4.56
N GLU A 181 -14.41 -3.59 4.83
CA GLU A 181 -15.52 -3.81 5.77
C GLU A 181 -16.43 -4.95 5.29
N VAL A 182 -16.61 -5.06 3.96
CA VAL A 182 -17.39 -6.10 3.31
C VAL A 182 -16.47 -6.93 2.42
N SER A 183 -16.70 -8.24 2.39
CA SER A 183 -16.06 -9.16 1.43
C SER A 183 -17.05 -9.53 0.33
N PRO A 184 -16.96 -8.94 -0.87
CA PRO A 184 -17.86 -9.27 -1.97
C PRO A 184 -17.78 -10.75 -2.34
N LYS A 185 -18.94 -11.36 -2.63
CA LYS A 185 -19.01 -12.75 -3.10
C LYS A 185 -18.48 -12.90 -4.53
N ASP A 186 -18.66 -11.87 -5.36
CA ASP A 186 -18.12 -11.84 -6.71
C ASP A 186 -16.60 -11.64 -6.67
N LYS A 187 -15.85 -12.62 -7.19
CA LYS A 187 -14.38 -12.62 -7.13
C LYS A 187 -13.75 -11.45 -7.87
N SER A 188 -14.35 -10.99 -8.97
CA SER A 188 -13.83 -9.87 -9.74
C SER A 188 -14.02 -8.56 -8.97
N LEU A 189 -15.21 -8.36 -8.39
CA LEU A 189 -15.49 -7.22 -7.53
C LEU A 189 -14.58 -7.22 -6.28
N ALA A 190 -14.46 -8.36 -5.61
CA ALA A 190 -13.58 -8.51 -4.45
C ALA A 190 -12.11 -8.22 -4.80
N THR A 191 -11.63 -8.65 -5.97
CA THR A 191 -10.28 -8.32 -6.44
C THR A 191 -10.12 -6.81 -6.66
N LEU A 192 -11.13 -6.17 -7.24
CA LEU A 192 -11.11 -4.74 -7.51
C LEU A 192 -11.12 -3.91 -6.21
N VAL A 193 -12.00 -4.24 -5.25
CA VAL A 193 -12.02 -3.63 -3.91
C VAL A 193 -10.65 -3.77 -3.24
N ASN A 194 -10.14 -5.00 -3.10
CA ASN A 194 -8.89 -5.28 -2.40
C ASN A 194 -7.67 -4.60 -3.00
N THR A 195 -7.62 -4.48 -4.33
CA THR A 195 -6.42 -3.96 -5.02
C THR A 195 -6.48 -2.48 -5.31
N ARG A 196 -7.67 -1.87 -5.33
CA ARG A 196 -7.86 -0.48 -5.78
C ARG A 196 -8.60 0.42 -4.80
N ILE A 197 -9.24 -0.08 -3.75
CA ILE A 197 -9.91 0.75 -2.73
C ILE A 197 -9.31 0.53 -1.34
N THR A 198 -9.12 -0.73 -0.97
CA THR A 198 -8.70 -1.10 0.38
C THR A 198 -7.37 -0.43 0.79
N GLN A 199 -7.29 0.03 2.04
CA GLN A 199 -6.14 0.70 2.66
C GLN A 199 -5.77 2.08 2.08
N ARG A 200 -6.71 2.77 1.41
CA ARG A 200 -6.41 4.06 0.76
C ARG A 200 -6.26 5.22 1.74
N LEU A 201 -6.92 5.17 2.91
CA LEU A 201 -6.81 6.17 3.98
C LEU A 201 -6.31 5.58 5.30
N ILE A 202 -6.65 4.32 5.59
CA ILE A 202 -6.24 3.61 6.81
C ILE A 202 -5.76 2.21 6.43
N GLY A 203 -4.49 1.94 6.68
CA GLY A 203 -3.88 0.63 6.43
C GLY A 203 -2.72 0.32 7.36
N ASP A 204 -2.40 -0.97 7.42
CA ASP A 204 -1.31 -1.52 8.22
C ASP A 204 0.08 -1.30 7.59
N LEU A 205 0.14 -0.80 6.35
CA LEU A 205 1.36 -0.64 5.56
C LEU A 205 2.18 -1.93 5.50
N ASP A 206 1.51 -3.08 5.30
CA ASP A 206 2.16 -4.40 5.39
C ASP A 206 3.29 -4.60 4.37
N PHE A 207 3.41 -3.76 3.33
CA PHE A 207 4.57 -3.78 2.43
C PHE A 207 5.88 -3.40 3.13
N SER A 208 5.82 -2.52 4.15
CA SER A 208 7.00 -2.16 4.96
C SER A 208 7.51 -3.34 5.78
N ALA A 209 8.73 -3.25 6.30
CA ALA A 209 9.37 -4.33 7.05
C ALA A 209 8.56 -4.75 8.28
N VAL A 210 7.91 -3.80 8.96
CA VAL A 210 7.30 -4.01 10.27
C VAL A 210 5.76 -3.90 10.24
N GLY A 211 5.21 -2.98 9.44
CA GLY A 211 3.77 -2.66 9.44
C GLY A 211 3.30 -2.03 10.76
N ARG A 212 1.99 -1.84 10.92
CA ARG A 212 1.38 -1.32 12.15
C ARG A 212 0.05 -1.99 12.47
N SER A 213 -0.37 -1.83 13.72
CA SER A 213 -1.67 -2.26 14.22
C SER A 213 -2.42 -1.08 14.82
N PHE A 214 -3.61 -1.35 15.35
CA PHE A 214 -4.48 -0.37 15.98
C PHE A 214 -4.99 -0.92 17.31
N ASP A 215 -4.86 -0.13 18.36
CA ASP A 215 -5.38 -0.40 19.69
C ASP A 215 -6.73 0.31 19.85
N GLY A 216 -7.80 -0.43 20.07
CA GLY A 216 -9.13 0.18 20.24
C GLY A 216 -10.31 -0.78 20.08
N ALA A 217 -11.37 -0.27 19.48
CA ALA A 217 -12.64 -0.96 19.28
C ALA A 217 -13.15 -0.81 17.84
N GLN A 218 -13.64 -1.91 17.27
CA GLN A 218 -14.36 -1.95 15.99
C GLN A 218 -15.75 -2.55 16.22
N LEU A 219 -16.78 -1.90 15.70
CA LEU A 219 -18.16 -2.37 15.75
C LEU A 219 -18.69 -2.50 14.33
N ALA A 220 -19.20 -3.66 13.94
CA ALA A 220 -19.78 -3.91 12.64
C ALA A 220 -21.20 -4.47 12.78
N PHE A 221 -22.10 -4.09 11.88
CA PHE A 221 -23.47 -4.61 11.81
C PHE A 221 -23.81 -4.95 10.36
N ASP A 222 -24.19 -6.19 10.13
CA ASP A 222 -24.78 -6.57 8.86
C ASP A 222 -26.27 -6.26 8.87
N THR A 223 -26.73 -5.60 7.81
CA THR A 223 -28.14 -5.29 7.56
C THR A 223 -28.59 -6.07 6.32
N HIS A 224 -29.90 -6.12 6.06
CA HIS A 224 -30.41 -6.73 4.83
C HIS A 224 -29.87 -6.07 3.55
N ALA A 225 -29.47 -4.79 3.61
CA ALA A 225 -29.06 -4.01 2.43
C ALA A 225 -27.54 -3.76 2.33
N GLY A 226 -26.79 -3.99 3.41
CA GLY A 226 -25.37 -3.61 3.48
C GLY A 226 -24.76 -3.80 4.86
N ASN A 227 -23.57 -3.24 5.07
CA ASN A 227 -22.82 -3.30 6.32
C ASN A 227 -22.57 -1.89 6.86
N PHE A 228 -22.72 -1.70 8.16
CA PHE A 228 -22.27 -0.51 8.87
C PHE A 228 -21.06 -0.87 9.74
N THR A 229 -19.95 -0.15 9.60
CA THR A 229 -18.73 -0.35 10.40
C THR A 229 -18.33 0.95 11.08
N LEU A 230 -18.01 0.88 12.37
CA LEU A 230 -17.42 1.94 13.18
C LEU A 230 -16.09 1.48 13.76
N LEU A 231 -15.17 2.42 13.95
CA LEU A 231 -13.88 2.23 14.59
C LEU A 231 -13.56 3.45 15.46
N GLY A 232 -13.05 3.19 16.66
CA GLY A 232 -12.32 4.16 17.46
C GLY A 232 -11.03 3.50 17.93
N ALA A 233 -9.87 4.01 17.50
CA ALA A 233 -8.60 3.38 17.80
C ALA A 233 -7.43 4.35 17.72
N ARG A 234 -6.28 3.92 18.24
CA ARG A 234 -5.00 4.60 18.08
C ARG A 234 -4.02 3.68 17.34
N PRO A 235 -3.23 4.20 16.39
CA PRO A 235 -2.26 3.39 15.69
C PRO A 235 -1.06 3.07 16.59
N THR A 236 -0.51 1.87 16.44
CA THR A 236 0.77 1.53 17.06
C THR A 236 1.93 2.19 16.31
N ARG A 237 3.08 2.23 16.98
CA ARG A 237 4.38 2.37 16.35
C ARG A 237 4.62 1.24 15.33
N GLY A 238 5.54 1.45 14.41
CA GLY A 238 6.00 0.43 13.47
C GLY A 238 6.37 0.99 12.11
N VAL A 239 5.92 0.34 11.04
CA VAL A 239 6.14 0.67 9.63
C VAL A 239 7.62 0.67 9.25
N TYR A 240 8.33 1.75 9.61
CA TYR A 240 9.75 1.92 9.36
C TYR A 240 10.63 1.69 10.60
N GLN A 241 10.07 1.60 11.79
CA GLN A 241 10.82 1.28 13.01
C GLN A 241 10.49 -0.11 13.55
N ILE A 242 11.48 -0.78 14.13
CA ILE A 242 11.38 -2.12 14.74
C ILE A 242 10.68 -2.10 16.11
N ASP A 243 10.69 -0.97 16.83
CA ASP A 243 9.91 -0.80 18.07
C ASP A 243 8.44 -0.56 17.73
N ALA A 244 7.69 -1.64 17.52
CA ALA A 244 6.28 -1.60 17.13
C ALA A 244 5.30 -1.85 18.29
N MET A 245 5.77 -1.92 19.55
CA MET A 245 4.90 -2.25 20.68
C MET A 245 4.07 -1.07 21.17
N GLY A 246 4.66 0.13 21.21
CA GLY A 246 4.03 1.31 21.78
C GLY A 246 2.91 1.89 20.90
N GLU A 247 1.97 2.57 21.54
CA GLU A 247 0.93 3.36 20.86
C GLU A 247 1.49 4.74 20.43
N LEU A 248 0.85 5.37 19.44
CA LEU A 248 1.06 6.76 19.08
C LEU A 248 -0.06 7.64 19.64
N ASP A 249 0.27 8.87 19.99
CA ASP A 249 -0.70 9.87 20.46
C ASP A 249 -1.47 10.48 19.29
N VAL A 250 -2.24 9.62 18.63
CA VAL A 250 -3.00 9.88 17.41
C VAL A 250 -4.35 9.16 17.53
N ASP A 251 -5.45 9.89 17.65
CA ASP A 251 -6.79 9.31 17.69
C ASP A 251 -7.38 9.18 16.29
N LEU A 252 -7.95 8.01 16.02
CA LEU A 252 -8.61 7.67 14.77
C LEU A 252 -10.07 7.27 15.03
N PHE A 253 -11.00 7.96 14.37
CA PHE A 253 -12.41 7.58 14.34
C PHE A 253 -12.81 7.32 12.91
N TYR A 254 -13.46 6.20 12.64
CA TYR A 254 -13.92 5.87 11.29
C TYR A 254 -15.34 5.32 11.33
N GLY A 255 -16.11 5.65 10.29
CA GLY A 255 -17.43 5.11 10.08
C GLY A 255 -17.70 4.92 8.60
N ALA A 256 -18.27 3.77 8.22
CA ALA A 256 -18.68 3.50 6.85
C ALA A 256 -19.99 2.75 6.76
N TYR A 257 -20.71 3.02 5.67
CA TYR A 257 -21.86 2.24 5.24
C TYR A 257 -21.63 1.75 3.81
N THR A 258 -21.62 0.43 3.64
CA THR A 258 -21.30 -0.24 2.38
C THR A 258 -22.50 -1.05 1.91
N VAL A 259 -22.98 -0.82 0.69
CA VAL A 259 -24.09 -1.56 0.08
C VAL A 259 -23.63 -2.29 -1.17
N LEU A 260 -24.11 -3.52 -1.35
CA LEU A 260 -23.85 -4.30 -2.55
C LEU A 260 -24.93 -4.03 -3.59
N VAL A 261 -24.50 -3.65 -4.80
CA VAL A 261 -25.38 -3.34 -5.93
C VAL A 261 -25.26 -4.46 -6.96
N ASN A 262 -26.04 -5.53 -6.77
CA ASN A 262 -25.95 -6.73 -7.59
C ASN A 262 -27.13 -6.85 -8.57
N SER A 263 -26.86 -7.40 -9.74
CA SER A 263 -27.87 -7.86 -10.72
C SER A 263 -27.52 -9.26 -11.22
N ALA A 264 -28.37 -9.86 -12.05
CA ALA A 264 -28.09 -11.18 -12.63
C ALA A 264 -26.80 -11.24 -13.46
N LYS A 265 -26.31 -10.10 -14.00
CA LYS A 265 -25.14 -10.04 -14.89
C LYS A 265 -24.06 -9.06 -14.43
N SER A 266 -24.22 -8.46 -13.26
CA SER A 266 -23.30 -7.46 -12.76
C SER A 266 -23.22 -7.47 -11.25
N SER A 267 -22.07 -7.04 -10.73
CA SER A 267 -21.85 -6.94 -9.29
C SER A 267 -21.13 -5.64 -9.01
N GLY A 268 -21.64 -4.88 -8.04
CA GLY A 268 -21.07 -3.60 -7.65
C GLY A 268 -21.15 -3.38 -6.15
N GLU A 269 -20.45 -2.34 -5.71
CA GLU A 269 -20.39 -1.89 -4.34
C GLU A 269 -20.44 -0.36 -4.32
N PHE A 270 -21.19 0.19 -3.37
CA PHE A 270 -21.17 1.60 -3.04
C PHE A 270 -20.85 1.75 -1.56
N ARG A 271 -19.86 2.58 -1.24
CA ARG A 271 -19.46 2.87 0.14
C ARG A 271 -19.50 4.37 0.38
N LEU A 272 -20.13 4.77 1.49
CA LEU A 272 -19.99 6.09 2.10
C LEU A 272 -19.12 5.95 3.33
N PHE A 273 -18.16 6.86 3.52
CA PHE A 273 -17.28 6.82 4.68
C PHE A 273 -16.98 8.20 5.25
N SER A 274 -16.65 8.22 6.54
CA SER A 274 -16.16 9.37 7.28
C SER A 274 -15.01 8.96 8.20
N LEU A 275 -14.06 9.87 8.39
CA LEU A 275 -12.84 9.66 9.15
C LEU A 275 -12.45 10.92 9.92
N GLY A 276 -12.24 10.78 11.23
CA GLY A 276 -11.62 11.79 12.07
C GLY A 276 -10.19 11.38 12.42
N TYR A 277 -9.24 12.27 12.19
CA TYR A 277 -7.83 12.11 12.57
C TYR A 277 -7.40 13.24 13.48
N ILE A 278 -6.92 12.91 14.67
CA ILE A 278 -6.42 13.87 15.66
C ILE A 278 -4.98 13.49 16.00
N ASP A 279 -4.03 14.37 15.72
CA ASP A 279 -2.61 14.18 16.04
C ASP A 279 -2.23 15.10 17.20
N GLU A 280 -1.99 14.50 18.37
CA GLU A 280 -1.69 15.23 19.61
C GLU A 280 -0.19 15.38 19.85
N ARG A 281 0.65 14.84 18.96
CA ARG A 281 2.12 14.86 19.08
C ARG A 281 2.70 16.26 18.84
N ALA A 282 2.53 17.19 19.78
CA ALA A 282 2.88 18.61 19.64
C ALA A 282 4.37 18.90 19.32
N SER A 283 5.27 17.95 19.53
CA SER A 283 6.71 18.07 19.23
C SER A 283 7.09 17.67 17.80
N VAL A 284 6.17 17.09 17.01
CA VAL A 284 6.49 16.67 15.64
C VAL A 284 6.46 17.85 14.68
N LEU A 285 7.50 17.97 13.87
CA LEU A 285 7.54 18.99 12.82
C LEU A 285 6.57 18.60 11.70
N LYS A 286 5.51 19.39 11.52
CA LYS A 286 4.52 19.20 10.45
C LYS A 286 5.19 19.24 9.07
N THR A 287 4.75 18.40 8.14
CA THR A 287 5.24 18.39 6.76
C THR A 287 4.27 19.16 5.86
N ASP A 288 4.56 20.44 5.64
CA ASP A 288 3.82 21.34 4.74
C ASP A 288 4.80 22.34 4.10
N ASN A 289 4.33 23.10 3.11
CA ASN A 289 5.12 24.02 2.29
C ASN A 289 5.54 25.33 2.99
N ARG A 290 5.18 25.55 4.27
CA ARG A 290 5.63 26.73 5.02
C ARG A 290 7.12 26.69 5.33
N ALA A 291 7.68 27.88 5.59
CA ALA A 291 9.03 28.02 6.10
C ALA A 291 9.25 27.22 7.40
N THR A 292 10.43 26.62 7.56
CA THR A 292 10.76 25.76 8.71
C THR A 292 10.56 26.47 10.06
N ALA A 293 10.86 27.76 10.16
CA ALA A 293 10.66 28.52 11.40
C ALA A 293 9.19 28.59 11.82
N LEU A 294 8.26 28.77 10.86
CA LEU A 294 6.82 28.79 11.14
C LEU A 294 6.31 27.42 11.58
N ARG A 295 6.76 26.36 10.89
CA ARG A 295 6.40 24.97 11.24
C ARG A 295 6.95 24.56 12.61
N ALA A 296 8.15 25.01 12.95
CA ALA A 296 8.80 24.71 14.23
C ALA A 296 8.14 25.44 15.42
N ALA A 297 7.54 26.61 15.20
CA ALA A 297 6.79 27.34 16.22
C ALA A 297 5.35 26.83 16.38
N ASP A 298 4.85 26.04 15.44
CA ASP A 298 3.48 25.53 15.42
C ASP A 298 3.37 24.21 16.20
N HIS A 299 3.05 24.32 17.49
CA HIS A 299 2.79 23.20 18.39
C HIS A 299 1.31 22.79 18.47
N ASN A 300 0.43 23.40 17.66
CA ASN A 300 -1.00 23.08 17.70
C ASN A 300 -1.28 21.69 17.12
N HIS A 301 -2.32 21.03 17.61
CA HIS A 301 -2.68 19.69 17.16
C HIS A 301 -3.22 19.73 15.71
N ILE A 302 -3.11 18.61 15.01
CA ILE A 302 -3.78 18.43 13.71
C ILE A 302 -5.12 17.74 13.97
N ARG A 303 -6.21 18.28 13.41
CA ARG A 303 -7.56 17.72 13.55
C ARG A 303 -8.24 17.77 12.19
N ILE A 304 -8.41 16.62 11.56
CA ILE A 304 -8.89 16.53 10.18
C ILE A 304 -10.14 15.67 10.14
N GLY A 305 -11.23 16.23 9.62
CA GLY A 305 -12.39 15.49 9.16
C GLY A 305 -12.21 15.14 7.68
N THR A 306 -12.42 13.88 7.31
CA THR A 306 -12.41 13.39 5.93
C THR A 306 -13.75 12.72 5.63
N TYR A 307 -14.38 13.07 4.52
CA TYR A 307 -15.67 12.53 4.11
C TYR A 307 -15.60 12.12 2.65
N GLY A 308 -16.11 10.96 2.31
CA GLY A 308 -15.98 10.46 0.95
C GLY A 308 -16.91 9.32 0.61
N ALA A 309 -16.78 8.89 -0.64
CA ALA A 309 -17.51 7.76 -1.17
C ALA A 309 -16.69 7.04 -2.24
N ASP A 310 -17.04 5.78 -2.47
CA ASP A 310 -16.65 5.07 -3.66
C ASP A 310 -17.79 4.25 -4.27
N TYR A 311 -17.69 4.07 -5.58
CA TYR A 311 -18.57 3.24 -6.37
C TYR A 311 -17.73 2.37 -7.29
N ILE A 312 -17.97 1.07 -7.22
CA ILE A 312 -17.27 0.07 -8.02
C ILE A 312 -18.32 -0.78 -8.71
N HIS A 313 -18.13 -1.10 -9.98
CA HIS A 313 -19.04 -1.97 -10.69
C HIS A 313 -18.32 -2.85 -11.70
N VAL A 314 -18.67 -4.13 -11.72
CA VAL A 314 -18.20 -5.12 -12.68
C VAL A 314 -19.36 -5.56 -13.57
N PHE A 315 -19.18 -5.43 -14.88
CA PHE A 315 -20.14 -5.80 -15.91
C PHE A 315 -19.61 -7.01 -16.70
N ARG A 316 -20.47 -8.00 -16.95
CA ARG A 316 -20.11 -9.16 -17.78
C ARG A 316 -20.91 -9.17 -19.07
N THR A 317 -20.20 -9.30 -20.17
CA THR A 317 -20.79 -9.46 -21.51
C THR A 317 -20.57 -10.89 -21.98
N GLN A 318 -21.46 -11.40 -22.83
CA GLN A 318 -21.34 -12.77 -23.35
C GLN A 318 -20.13 -12.93 -24.28
N ASN A 319 -19.84 -11.93 -25.12
CA ASN A 319 -18.86 -12.05 -26.21
C ASN A 319 -17.66 -11.10 -26.09
N HIS A 320 -17.68 -10.10 -25.21
CA HIS A 320 -16.63 -9.07 -25.11
C HIS A 320 -15.87 -9.10 -23.77
N GLY A 321 -16.13 -10.11 -22.94
CA GLY A 321 -15.49 -10.29 -21.65
C GLY A 321 -16.09 -9.43 -20.54
N GLN A 322 -15.25 -9.07 -19.57
CA GLN A 322 -15.63 -8.32 -18.39
C GLN A 322 -15.12 -6.89 -18.47
N PHE A 323 -15.96 -5.94 -18.09
CA PHE A 323 -15.60 -4.54 -17.90
C PHE A 323 -15.79 -4.17 -16.45
N ASP A 324 -15.05 -3.18 -15.97
CA ASP A 324 -15.34 -2.58 -14.68
C ASP A 324 -15.05 -1.07 -14.67
N VAL A 325 -15.61 -0.41 -13.67
CA VAL A 325 -15.37 0.99 -13.36
C VAL A 325 -15.18 1.17 -11.87
N LEU A 326 -14.38 2.17 -11.50
CA LEU A 326 -14.17 2.58 -10.12
C LEU A 326 -14.16 4.11 -10.07
N PHE A 327 -14.92 4.64 -9.12
CA PHE A 327 -14.86 6.04 -8.70
C PHE A 327 -14.64 6.10 -7.20
N TRP A 328 -13.72 6.94 -6.75
CA TRP A 328 -13.51 7.22 -5.33
C TRP A 328 -13.24 8.72 -5.17
N GLY A 329 -13.74 9.32 -4.11
CA GLY A 329 -13.48 10.73 -3.81
C GLY A 329 -13.57 11.03 -2.33
N ALA A 330 -12.80 12.01 -1.88
CA ALA A 330 -12.81 12.46 -0.50
C ALA A 330 -12.56 13.98 -0.41
N LEU A 331 -13.19 14.61 0.58
CA LEU A 331 -13.01 16.01 0.95
C LEU A 331 -12.54 16.10 2.40
N GLN A 332 -11.72 17.10 2.70
CA GLN A 332 -11.15 17.32 4.02
C GLN A 332 -11.35 18.74 4.53
N ASN A 333 -11.65 18.86 5.82
CA ASN A 333 -11.71 20.12 6.55
C ASN A 333 -11.12 19.95 7.97
N GLY A 334 -10.97 21.05 8.70
CA GLY A 334 -10.46 21.06 10.08
C GLY A 334 -9.25 21.97 10.24
N SER A 335 -8.27 21.56 11.04
CA SER A 335 -7.08 22.34 11.35
C SER A 335 -5.78 21.56 11.11
N TRP A 336 -4.86 22.16 10.39
CA TRP A 336 -3.48 21.70 10.25
C TRP A 336 -2.58 22.57 11.13
N GLY A 337 -2.53 22.26 12.42
CA GLY A 337 -1.92 23.15 13.40
C GLY A 337 -2.64 24.49 13.44
N VAL A 338 -1.93 25.58 13.16
CA VAL A 338 -2.52 26.93 13.08
C VAL A 338 -3.30 27.20 11.79
N LEU A 339 -3.16 26.36 10.76
CA LEU A 339 -3.79 26.58 9.45
C LEU A 339 -5.17 25.95 9.38
N THR A 340 -6.06 26.54 8.60
CA THR A 340 -7.35 25.91 8.25
C THR A 340 -7.15 24.85 7.17
N GLN A 341 -7.54 23.60 7.41
CA GLN A 341 -7.51 22.55 6.39
C GLN A 341 -8.67 22.73 5.40
N ARG A 342 -8.37 22.66 4.10
CA ARG A 342 -9.38 22.47 3.05
C ARG A 342 -8.78 21.80 1.84
N ALA A 343 -9.04 20.51 1.67
CA ALA A 343 -8.44 19.73 0.60
C ALA A 343 -9.42 18.71 0.02
N GLY A 344 -9.05 18.09 -1.09
CA GLY A 344 -9.81 17.02 -1.72
C GLY A 344 -8.97 16.12 -2.62
N ALA A 345 -9.52 14.95 -2.90
CA ALA A 345 -8.93 13.96 -3.79
C ALA A 345 -10.01 13.19 -4.56
N PHE A 346 -9.62 12.65 -5.71
CA PHE A 346 -10.49 11.89 -6.59
C PHE A 346 -9.69 10.82 -7.35
N VAL A 347 -10.34 9.68 -7.62
CA VAL A 347 -9.82 8.60 -8.46
C VAL A 347 -10.91 8.12 -9.39
N GLY A 348 -10.58 7.96 -10.67
CA GLY A 348 -11.43 7.36 -11.69
C GLY A 348 -10.65 6.32 -12.49
N GLU A 349 -11.17 5.11 -12.60
CA GLU A 349 -10.53 4.02 -13.32
C GLU A 349 -11.54 3.20 -14.12
N ALA A 350 -11.08 2.62 -15.22
CA ALA A 350 -11.85 1.66 -16.02
C ALA A 350 -10.97 0.47 -16.41
N GLY A 351 -11.57 -0.72 -16.37
CA GLY A 351 -10.91 -1.99 -16.65
C GLY A 351 -11.61 -2.81 -17.72
N TRP A 352 -10.84 -3.63 -18.42
CA TRP A 352 -11.32 -4.59 -19.41
C TRP A 352 -10.51 -5.88 -19.36
N GLN A 353 -11.22 -7.00 -19.27
CA GLN A 353 -10.70 -8.35 -19.39
C GLN A 353 -11.37 -9.06 -20.58
N PRO A 354 -10.69 -9.21 -21.73
CA PRO A 354 -11.21 -9.96 -22.85
C PRO A 354 -11.34 -11.46 -22.55
N VAL A 355 -12.12 -12.17 -23.36
CA VAL A 355 -12.31 -13.62 -23.27
C VAL A 355 -11.10 -14.36 -23.89
N ILE A 356 -9.98 -14.36 -23.17
CA ILE A 356 -8.74 -15.07 -23.56
C ILE A 356 -8.33 -16.01 -22.42
N HIS A 357 -8.68 -17.28 -22.52
CA HIS A 357 -8.59 -18.24 -21.41
C HIS A 357 -7.16 -18.63 -21.01
N VAL A 358 -6.20 -18.56 -21.94
CA VAL A 358 -4.81 -19.00 -21.70
C VAL A 358 -4.04 -18.01 -20.82
N LEU A 359 -4.22 -16.71 -21.05
CA LEU A 359 -3.48 -15.64 -20.37
C LEU A 359 -4.34 -14.80 -19.42
N ASN A 360 -5.67 -14.89 -19.53
CA ASN A 360 -6.66 -14.09 -18.79
C ASN A 360 -6.20 -12.63 -18.57
N PRO A 361 -5.85 -11.90 -19.65
CA PRO A 361 -5.25 -10.59 -19.54
C PRO A 361 -6.28 -9.60 -19.01
N PHE A 362 -5.83 -8.69 -18.15
CA PHE A 362 -6.64 -7.64 -17.58
C PHE A 362 -5.95 -6.31 -17.84
N PHE A 363 -6.60 -5.42 -18.57
CA PHE A 363 -6.11 -4.08 -18.86
C PHE A 363 -6.90 -3.06 -18.06
N ARG A 364 -6.23 -2.03 -17.56
CA ARG A 364 -6.87 -0.93 -16.85
C ARG A 364 -6.13 0.37 -17.09
N ALA A 365 -6.88 1.44 -17.19
CA ALA A 365 -6.35 2.79 -17.15
C ALA A 365 -7.09 3.61 -16.10
N GLY A 366 -6.44 4.63 -15.58
CA GLY A 366 -7.08 5.51 -14.63
C GLY A 366 -6.30 6.79 -14.35
N TYR A 367 -6.96 7.64 -13.57
CA TYR A 367 -6.45 8.91 -13.12
C TYR A 367 -6.70 9.06 -11.62
N SER A 368 -5.67 9.46 -10.88
CA SER A 368 -5.79 9.88 -9.48
C SER A 368 -5.33 11.33 -9.33
N PHE A 369 -6.03 12.05 -8.46
CA PHE A 369 -5.75 13.44 -8.11
C PHE A 369 -5.81 13.60 -6.60
N GLY A 370 -4.80 14.24 -6.03
CA GLY A 370 -4.86 14.82 -4.69
C GLY A 370 -4.38 16.27 -4.73
N SER A 371 -5.19 17.16 -4.17
CA SER A 371 -4.89 18.59 -4.09
C SER A 371 -3.56 18.88 -3.38
N GLY A 372 -2.96 20.02 -3.75
CA GLY A 372 -1.74 20.57 -3.15
C GLY A 372 -1.94 22.03 -2.79
N ASP A 373 -1.22 22.48 -1.76
CA ASP A 373 -1.32 23.82 -1.21
C ASP A 373 -0.63 24.88 -2.09
N ASN A 374 -1.38 25.87 -2.55
CA ASN A 374 -0.91 26.81 -3.56
C ASN A 374 -0.20 28.04 -2.97
N ASP A 375 -0.46 28.37 -1.71
CA ASP A 375 0.07 29.56 -1.05
C ASP A 375 0.31 29.29 0.45
N PRO A 376 1.58 29.13 0.89
CA PRO A 376 1.89 28.88 2.31
C PRO A 376 1.60 30.07 3.23
N ALA A 377 1.21 31.23 2.71
CA ALA A 377 1.03 32.47 3.47
C ALA A 377 -0.45 32.88 3.66
N ASP A 378 -1.41 32.15 3.11
CA ASP A 378 -2.83 32.54 3.13
C ASP A 378 -3.60 32.05 4.37
N GLY A 379 -2.94 31.33 5.28
CA GLY A 379 -3.54 30.77 6.49
C GLY A 379 -4.34 29.47 6.26
N ARG A 380 -4.28 28.89 5.07
CA ARG A 380 -4.90 27.62 4.70
C ARG A 380 -3.84 26.55 4.44
N HIS A 381 -4.22 25.30 4.64
CA HIS A 381 -3.50 24.13 4.15
C HIS A 381 -4.39 23.40 3.13
N GLY A 382 -4.02 23.51 1.86
CA GLY A 382 -4.74 22.98 0.71
C GLY A 382 -4.30 21.58 0.25
N THR A 383 -3.30 20.98 0.89
CA THR A 383 -2.79 19.66 0.51
C THR A 383 -3.69 18.55 1.03
N PHE A 384 -4.07 17.63 0.14
CA PHE A 384 -4.78 16.42 0.54
C PHE A 384 -3.89 15.57 1.45
N PHE A 385 -4.40 15.18 2.60
CA PHE A 385 -3.68 14.38 3.60
C PHE A 385 -4.20 12.95 3.60
N GLN A 386 -3.36 11.98 3.21
CA GLN A 386 -3.80 10.57 3.11
C GLN A 386 -3.95 9.84 4.44
N VAL A 387 -3.63 10.49 5.57
CA VAL A 387 -3.78 9.95 6.93
C VAL A 387 -2.80 8.82 7.23
N LEU A 388 -3.22 7.55 7.21
CA LEU A 388 -2.42 6.38 7.55
C LEU A 388 -2.54 5.31 6.45
N PRO A 389 -2.29 5.65 5.17
CA PRO A 389 -2.60 4.76 4.07
C PRO A 389 -1.59 3.60 4.00
N THR A 390 -1.91 2.60 3.18
CA THR A 390 -0.89 1.79 2.51
C THR A 390 -0.76 2.30 1.08
N PRO A 391 0.33 3.00 0.69
CA PRO A 391 0.44 3.58 -0.67
C PRO A 391 0.57 2.53 -1.78
N ARG A 392 1.08 1.33 -1.45
CA ARG A 392 1.51 0.30 -2.40
C ARG A 392 0.46 -0.15 -3.43
N PRO A 393 -0.87 -0.18 -3.16
CA PRO A 393 -1.88 -0.55 -4.14
C PRO A 393 -1.91 0.36 -5.38
N TYR A 394 -1.44 1.62 -5.26
CA TYR A 394 -1.46 2.60 -6.35
C TYR A 394 -0.09 3.29 -6.60
N ALA A 395 0.86 3.22 -5.66
CA ALA A 395 2.23 3.71 -5.80
C ALA A 395 3.22 2.58 -5.54
N ARG A 396 3.49 1.77 -6.58
CA ARG A 396 4.27 0.54 -6.43
C ARG A 396 5.76 0.80 -6.17
N PHE A 397 6.30 1.85 -6.76
CA PHE A 397 7.63 2.38 -6.46
C PHE A 397 7.45 3.48 -5.40
N PRO A 398 7.82 3.25 -4.12
CA PRO A 398 7.35 4.08 -3.01
C PRO A 398 8.20 5.34 -2.81
N PHE A 399 8.30 6.18 -3.84
CA PHE A 399 8.90 7.51 -3.77
C PHE A 399 7.85 8.64 -3.76
N TYR A 400 6.57 8.33 -4.01
CA TYR A 400 5.46 9.28 -4.04
C TYR A 400 4.22 8.69 -3.35
N ASN A 401 3.22 9.54 -3.14
CA ASN A 401 1.90 9.17 -2.63
C ASN A 401 0.83 10.09 -3.28
N MET A 402 -0.41 10.10 -2.79
CA MET A 402 -1.50 10.90 -3.37
C MET A 402 -1.58 12.34 -2.81
N MET A 403 -0.58 12.81 -2.05
CA MET A 403 -0.57 14.18 -1.54
C MET A 403 0.09 15.09 -2.58
N ASN A 404 -0.61 16.15 -3.02
CA ASN A 404 -0.16 17.04 -4.10
C ASN A 404 0.28 16.28 -5.37
N ASN A 405 -0.51 15.30 -5.81
CA ASN A 405 -0.11 14.42 -6.91
C ASN A 405 -1.24 14.18 -7.89
N GLU A 406 -0.86 14.08 -9.16
CA GLU A 406 -1.68 13.62 -10.26
C GLU A 406 -0.97 12.44 -10.92
N ASP A 407 -1.69 11.34 -11.10
CA ASP A 407 -1.16 10.11 -11.69
C ASP A 407 -2.10 9.62 -12.77
N PHE A 408 -1.64 9.69 -14.03
CA PHE A 408 -2.24 8.94 -15.12
C PHE A 408 -1.52 7.61 -15.23
N PHE A 409 -2.26 6.52 -15.14
CA PHE A 409 -1.66 5.19 -15.21
C PHE A 409 -2.37 4.26 -16.19
N GLY A 410 -1.60 3.30 -16.68
CA GLY A 410 -2.06 2.14 -17.41
C GLY A 410 -1.46 0.88 -16.79
N SER A 411 -2.24 -0.20 -16.71
CA SER A 411 -1.79 -1.47 -16.15
C SER A 411 -2.25 -2.64 -17.01
N ALA A 412 -1.42 -3.68 -17.05
CA ALA A 412 -1.71 -4.96 -17.66
C ALA A 412 -1.37 -6.07 -16.66
N THR A 413 -2.32 -6.96 -16.39
CA THR A 413 -2.12 -8.16 -15.57
C THR A 413 -2.39 -9.39 -16.40
N PHE A 414 -1.46 -10.32 -16.44
CA PHE A 414 -1.59 -11.61 -17.12
C PHE A 414 -1.59 -12.71 -16.07
N ARG A 415 -2.57 -13.60 -16.15
CA ARG A 415 -2.67 -14.79 -15.29
C ARG A 415 -2.47 -16.03 -16.15
N LEU A 416 -1.27 -16.56 -16.07
CA LEU A 416 -0.82 -17.73 -16.83
C LEU A 416 -1.21 -19.02 -16.08
N PRO A 417 -1.14 -20.19 -16.75
CA PRO A 417 -1.39 -21.49 -16.11
C PRO A 417 -0.52 -21.69 -14.86
N ARG A 418 -1.00 -22.52 -13.92
CA ARG A 418 -0.38 -22.75 -12.60
C ARG A 418 -0.35 -21.51 -11.71
N SER A 419 -1.30 -20.60 -11.91
CA SER A 419 -1.51 -19.44 -11.03
C SER A 419 -0.31 -18.49 -10.98
N PHE A 420 0.43 -18.41 -12.08
CA PHE A 420 1.51 -17.45 -12.25
C PHE A 420 0.93 -16.10 -12.71
N VAL A 421 1.30 -15.02 -12.02
CA VAL A 421 0.77 -13.68 -12.32
C VAL A 421 1.90 -12.75 -12.70
N ILE A 422 1.79 -12.12 -13.88
CA ILE A 422 2.62 -10.98 -14.27
C ILE A 422 1.78 -9.74 -14.20
N LYS A 423 2.30 -8.68 -13.58
CA LYS A 423 1.65 -7.37 -13.56
C LYS A 423 2.64 -6.30 -13.97
N SER A 424 2.30 -5.49 -14.97
CA SER A 424 3.07 -4.31 -15.36
C SER A 424 2.23 -3.04 -15.28
N GLU A 425 2.84 -1.96 -14.79
CA GLU A 425 2.21 -0.63 -14.74
C GLU A 425 3.10 0.44 -15.37
N LEU A 426 2.46 1.44 -15.95
CA LEU A 426 3.06 2.66 -16.47
C LEU A 426 2.36 3.84 -15.82
N HIS A 427 3.13 4.81 -15.32
CA HIS A 427 2.63 5.99 -14.64
C HIS A 427 3.25 7.26 -15.23
N ALA A 428 2.43 8.32 -15.35
CA ALA A 428 2.86 9.66 -15.68
C ALA A 428 2.48 10.59 -14.53
N LEU A 429 3.47 10.95 -13.71
CA LEU A 429 3.31 11.67 -12.46
C LEU A 429 3.60 13.16 -12.62
N ARG A 430 2.72 14.00 -12.07
CA ARG A 430 2.96 15.43 -11.86
C ARG A 430 2.39 15.88 -10.52
N LEU A 431 2.95 16.95 -9.97
CA LEU A 431 2.39 17.60 -8.80
C LEU A 431 1.13 18.39 -9.19
N ALA A 432 0.11 18.35 -8.33
CA ALA A 432 -1.11 19.13 -8.52
C ALA A 432 -0.82 20.64 -8.47
N ASN A 433 0.08 21.04 -7.58
CA ASN A 433 0.56 22.40 -7.41
C ASN A 433 2.10 22.46 -7.37
N ALA A 434 2.64 23.48 -8.05
CA ALA A 434 4.08 23.71 -8.11
C ALA A 434 4.63 24.40 -6.86
N ASN A 435 3.80 25.07 -6.06
CA ASN A 435 4.23 25.78 -4.86
C ASN A 435 4.26 24.88 -3.62
N ASP A 436 3.73 23.67 -3.73
CA ASP A 436 3.70 22.68 -2.67
C ASP A 436 4.87 21.67 -2.81
N LEU A 437 4.92 20.70 -1.92
CA LEU A 437 5.98 19.70 -1.84
C LEU A 437 5.68 18.46 -2.69
N TRP A 438 6.72 17.76 -3.07
CA TRP A 438 6.65 16.35 -3.44
C TRP A 438 6.69 15.52 -2.15
N TYR A 439 5.58 14.85 -1.85
CA TYR A 439 5.39 14.04 -0.65
C TYR A 439 5.70 12.56 -0.89
N GLY A 440 6.18 11.90 0.17
CA GLY A 440 6.34 10.45 0.24
C GLY A 440 6.23 9.97 1.69
N GLY A 441 5.91 8.69 1.87
CA GLY A 441 5.64 8.08 3.18
C GLY A 441 4.19 7.61 3.30
N GLY A 442 3.82 7.17 4.50
CA GLY A 442 2.52 6.55 4.77
C GLY A 442 1.95 6.88 6.14
N GLY A 443 2.21 8.08 6.65
CA GLY A 443 1.62 8.55 7.89
C GLY A 443 2.37 8.16 9.16
N ALA A 444 1.80 8.53 10.30
CA ALA A 444 2.43 8.40 11.61
C ALA A 444 2.87 6.96 11.91
N PHE A 445 4.12 6.81 12.34
CA PHE A 445 4.71 5.50 12.65
C PHE A 445 5.63 5.50 13.88
N GLN A 446 6.00 6.68 14.38
CA GLN A 446 6.82 6.86 15.58
C GLN A 446 6.51 8.19 16.29
N PRO A 447 6.80 8.35 17.59
CA PRO A 447 6.36 9.52 18.37
C PRO A 447 6.96 10.86 17.93
N HIS A 448 8.13 10.85 17.30
CA HIS A 448 8.99 12.02 17.14
C HIS A 448 9.17 12.46 15.67
N THR A 449 8.53 11.78 14.71
CA THR A 449 8.50 12.22 13.31
C THR A 449 7.10 12.19 12.75
N PHE A 450 6.85 13.09 11.81
CA PHE A 450 5.52 13.29 11.25
C PHE A 450 4.95 12.04 10.55
N GLY A 451 5.78 11.34 9.75
CA GLY A 451 5.37 10.16 8.98
C GLY A 451 5.26 10.40 7.47
N TYR A 452 5.45 11.64 7.03
CA TYR A 452 5.62 12.02 5.64
C TYR A 452 6.87 12.86 5.45
N THR A 453 7.64 12.55 4.41
CA THR A 453 8.72 13.40 3.91
C THR A 453 8.16 14.34 2.85
N GLY A 454 8.59 15.59 2.83
CA GLY A 454 8.23 16.57 1.82
C GLY A 454 9.47 17.22 1.22
N ARG A 455 9.56 17.26 -0.10
CA ARG A 455 10.66 17.89 -0.84
C ARG A 455 10.11 19.06 -1.65
N ALA A 456 10.65 20.26 -1.43
CA ALA A 456 10.25 21.42 -2.21
C ALA A 456 10.43 21.14 -3.71
N SER A 457 9.41 21.45 -4.51
CA SER A 457 9.36 21.18 -5.95
C SER A 457 10.33 22.07 -6.77
N GLY A 458 10.75 23.21 -6.21
CA GLY A 458 11.46 24.25 -6.93
C GLY A 458 10.60 24.98 -7.96
N GLY A 459 9.28 25.09 -7.75
CA GLY A 459 8.35 25.72 -8.70
C GLY A 459 8.00 24.84 -9.90
N ASN A 460 8.33 23.56 -9.84
CA ASN A 460 8.08 22.60 -10.92
C ASN A 460 6.88 21.71 -10.62
N ARG A 461 6.23 21.18 -11.66
CA ARG A 461 5.15 20.18 -11.52
C ARG A 461 5.51 18.81 -12.06
N ALA A 462 6.30 18.72 -13.13
CA ALA A 462 6.59 17.43 -13.74
C ALA A 462 7.45 16.56 -12.80
N LEU A 463 6.90 15.47 -12.29
CA LEU A 463 7.56 14.64 -11.28
C LEU A 463 8.38 13.53 -11.92
N ALA A 464 7.73 12.54 -12.53
CA ALA A 464 8.40 11.40 -13.16
C ALA A 464 7.49 10.66 -14.14
N ASN A 465 8.07 9.86 -15.03
CA ASN A 465 7.37 8.69 -15.58
C ASN A 465 7.89 7.45 -14.86
N VAL A 466 7.03 6.46 -14.60
CA VAL A 466 7.43 5.19 -13.96
C VAL A 466 6.97 4.03 -14.81
N TRP A 467 7.84 3.05 -14.97
CA TRP A 467 7.47 1.72 -15.45
C TRP A 467 7.82 0.70 -14.38
N ASP A 468 6.91 -0.23 -14.11
CA ASP A 468 7.21 -1.37 -13.27
C ASP A 468 6.61 -2.68 -13.77
N VAL A 469 7.16 -3.76 -13.24
CA VAL A 469 6.73 -5.13 -13.48
C VAL A 469 6.93 -5.97 -12.21
N SER A 470 5.98 -6.86 -11.93
CA SER A 470 6.16 -7.95 -10.99
C SER A 470 5.76 -9.27 -11.59
N MET A 471 6.25 -10.31 -10.93
CA MET A 471 5.88 -11.68 -11.16
C MET A 471 5.69 -12.38 -9.82
N ASP A 472 4.51 -12.99 -9.65
CA ASP A 472 4.11 -13.73 -8.46
C ASP A 472 3.96 -15.22 -8.82
N VAL A 473 4.68 -16.06 -8.10
CA VAL A 473 4.78 -17.50 -8.36
C VAL A 473 4.40 -18.26 -7.09
N PRO A 474 3.25 -18.95 -7.07
CA PRO A 474 2.96 -19.89 -5.99
C PRO A 474 3.90 -21.09 -6.12
N LEU A 475 4.50 -21.50 -5.00
CA LEU A 475 5.34 -22.68 -4.89
C LEU A 475 4.60 -23.76 -4.09
N ARG A 476 5.26 -24.90 -3.85
CA ARG A 476 4.69 -26.00 -3.06
C ARG A 476 4.81 -25.71 -1.57
N TYR A 477 4.03 -26.42 -0.76
CA TYR A 477 4.14 -26.46 0.70
C TYR A 477 4.00 -25.08 1.38
N GLY A 478 3.09 -24.24 0.89
CA GLY A 478 2.81 -22.94 1.50
C GLY A 478 3.80 -21.83 1.13
N PHE A 479 4.80 -22.12 0.29
CA PHE A 479 5.72 -21.10 -0.19
C PHE A 479 5.17 -20.33 -1.40
N SER A 480 5.55 -19.06 -1.51
CA SER A 480 5.41 -18.28 -2.74
C SER A 480 6.63 -17.40 -2.93
N PHE A 481 6.87 -17.02 -4.19
CA PHE A 481 7.96 -16.15 -4.58
C PHE A 481 7.42 -14.97 -5.38
N THR A 482 7.88 -13.77 -5.03
CA THR A 482 7.54 -12.54 -5.74
C THR A 482 8.82 -11.83 -6.15
N THR A 483 8.86 -11.41 -7.40
CA THR A 483 9.89 -10.50 -7.92
C THR A 483 9.24 -9.22 -8.41
N TYR A 484 9.90 -8.09 -8.19
CA TYR A 484 9.46 -6.78 -8.63
C TYR A 484 10.64 -5.95 -9.11
N TYR A 485 10.42 -5.19 -10.17
CA TYR A 485 11.36 -4.19 -10.67
C TYR A 485 10.61 -2.97 -11.17
N ALA A 486 11.17 -1.79 -10.90
CA ALA A 486 10.68 -0.51 -11.36
C ALA A 486 11.82 0.40 -11.79
N ARG A 487 11.51 1.23 -12.78
CA ARG A 487 12.37 2.33 -13.22
C ARG A 487 11.56 3.62 -13.28
N ALA A 488 12.08 4.66 -12.67
CA ALA A 488 11.54 6.01 -12.73
C ALA A 488 12.46 6.91 -13.55
N TRP A 489 11.88 7.66 -14.46
CA TRP A 489 12.52 8.75 -15.20
C TRP A 489 12.03 10.07 -14.63
N GLY A 490 12.83 10.63 -13.72
CA GLY A 490 12.54 11.90 -13.07
C GLY A 490 12.57 13.06 -14.05
N LYS A 491 11.63 13.98 -13.86
CA LYS A 491 11.45 15.21 -14.65
C LYS A 491 11.87 16.43 -13.84
N SER A 492 11.32 17.62 -14.12
CA SER A 492 11.86 18.88 -13.61
C SER A 492 11.85 19.03 -12.09
N VAL A 493 10.86 18.43 -11.38
CA VAL A 493 10.88 18.39 -9.91
C VAL A 493 12.10 17.63 -9.40
N VAL A 494 12.34 16.42 -9.92
CA VAL A 494 13.48 15.58 -9.56
C VAL A 494 14.79 16.23 -9.98
N ALA A 495 14.88 16.76 -11.20
CA ALA A 495 16.07 17.43 -11.73
C ALA A 495 16.51 18.63 -10.88
N SER A 496 15.55 19.35 -10.30
CA SER A 496 15.83 20.48 -9.41
C SER A 496 16.44 20.08 -8.05
N ILE A 497 16.39 18.79 -7.70
CA ILE A 497 16.91 18.23 -6.43
C ILE A 497 18.15 17.36 -6.70
N TYR A 498 18.16 16.61 -7.81
CA TYR A 498 19.16 15.60 -8.18
C TYR A 498 19.75 15.88 -9.57
N PRO A 499 20.54 16.96 -9.73
CA PRO A 499 21.04 17.38 -11.04
C PRO A 499 22.08 16.41 -11.64
N ALA A 500 22.70 15.56 -10.82
CA ALA A 500 23.69 14.58 -11.30
C ALA A 500 23.06 13.38 -12.04
N GLY A 501 21.74 13.19 -11.94
CA GLY A 501 21.03 12.10 -12.59
C GLY A 501 19.62 11.91 -12.07
N THR A 502 18.64 11.93 -12.97
CA THR A 502 17.21 11.93 -12.62
C THR A 502 16.54 10.57 -12.73
N ASN A 503 17.29 9.50 -13.02
CA ASN A 503 16.75 8.16 -13.06
C ASN A 503 16.85 7.50 -11.69
N ALA A 504 15.85 6.70 -11.33
CA ALA A 504 15.90 5.83 -10.17
C ALA A 504 15.42 4.42 -10.52
N GLN A 505 15.91 3.43 -9.79
CA GLN A 505 15.52 2.04 -9.90
C GLN A 505 15.20 1.48 -8.52
N PHE A 506 14.20 0.61 -8.47
CA PHE A 506 13.84 -0.13 -7.27
C PHE A 506 13.44 -1.53 -7.67
N GLY A 507 13.92 -2.52 -6.93
CA GLY A 507 13.50 -3.89 -7.13
C GLY A 507 13.63 -4.71 -5.86
N TYR A 508 12.93 -5.83 -5.82
CA TYR A 508 13.06 -6.76 -4.72
C TYR A 508 12.78 -8.19 -5.14
N LEU A 509 13.35 -9.11 -4.36
CA LEU A 509 13.01 -10.52 -4.35
C LEU A 509 12.41 -10.84 -3.00
N GLU A 510 11.26 -11.50 -2.99
CA GLU A 510 10.53 -11.84 -1.77
C GLU A 510 10.12 -13.31 -1.78
N THR A 511 10.35 -13.98 -0.66
CA THR A 511 9.77 -15.29 -0.38
C THR A 511 8.77 -15.14 0.75
N ASN A 512 7.60 -15.74 0.58
CA ASN A 512 6.62 -15.87 1.65
C ASN A 512 6.40 -17.35 1.95
N PHE A 513 6.23 -17.66 3.22
CA PHE A 513 5.74 -18.94 3.70
C PHE A 513 4.45 -18.70 4.47
N ARG A 514 3.46 -19.54 4.21
CA ARG A 514 2.18 -19.57 4.93
C ARG A 514 1.88 -21.00 5.32
N PHE A 515 1.65 -21.20 6.61
CA PHE A 515 1.13 -22.43 7.17
C PHE A 515 -0.09 -22.09 7.98
#